data_AF-X1UZB7-F1
#
_entry.id   AF-X1UZB7-F1
#
_cell.length_a   1.000
_cell.length_b   1.000
_cell.length_c   1.000
_cell.angle_alpha   90.00
_cell.angle_beta   90.00
_cell.angle_gamma   90.00
#
_symmetry.space_group_name_H-M   'P 1'
#
loop_
_entity.id
_entity.type
_entity.pdbx_description
1 polymer ?
#
loop_
_entity_poly.entity_id
_entity_poly.type
_entity_poly.pdbx_seq_one_letter_code
_entity_poly.pdbx_strand_id
1 'polypeptide(L)' 'AFNGKAIHVMNVDDGHIEDIETNLVDVGIWHLDWSPDGEQFVFAGGKGGNDEFWFLENFLPKEETDHKQK' A
#
# COMPACT_ATOMS: atom_id res chain seq x y z
N ALA A 1 -15.96 9.63 10.34
CA ALA A 1 -15.03 8.55 10.71
C ALA A 1 -14.67 7.82 9.43
N PHE A 2 -13.39 7.63 9.16
CA PHE A 2 -12.93 6.84 8.02
C PHE A 2 -13.31 5.37 8.29
N ASN A 3 -14.03 4.74 7.35
CA ASN A 3 -14.44 3.33 7.41
C ASN A 3 -13.70 2.46 6.37
N GLY A 4 -12.72 3.04 5.66
CA GLY A 4 -11.88 2.28 4.72
C GLY A 4 -10.84 1.44 5.45
N LYS A 5 -10.31 0.40 4.79
CA LYS A 5 -9.10 -0.28 5.28
C LYS A 5 -7.86 0.50 4.83
N ALA A 6 -6.92 0.71 5.74
CA ALA A 6 -5.59 1.23 5.43
C ALA A 6 -4.62 0.05 5.26
N ILE A 7 -3.62 0.23 4.40
CA ILE A 7 -2.45 -0.64 4.32
C ILE A 7 -1.28 0.14 4.92
N HIS A 8 -0.60 -0.46 5.90
CA HIS A 8 0.56 0.13 6.53
C HIS A 8 1.82 -0.37 5.83
N VAL A 9 2.63 0.54 5.32
CA VAL A 9 3.94 0.24 4.73
C VAL A 9 5.01 0.70 5.70
N MET A 10 5.94 -0.20 6.03
CA MET A 10 7.03 0.07 6.95
C MET A 10 8.36 -0.01 6.21
N ASN A 11 9.16 1.04 6.32
CA ASN A 11 10.57 0.99 5.99
C ASN A 11 11.31 0.23 7.11
N VAL A 12 12.03 -0.84 6.75
CA VAL A 12 12.68 -1.74 7.71
C VAL A 12 13.96 -1.14 8.30
N ASP A 13 14.63 -0.24 7.58
CA ASP A 13 15.91 0.32 7.97
C ASP A 13 15.76 1.37 9.08
N ASP A 14 14.74 2.23 8.98
CA ASP A 14 14.50 3.33 9.93
C ASP A 14 13.22 3.17 10.76
N GLY A 15 12.37 2.21 10.41
CA GLY A 15 11.11 1.96 11.08
C GLY A 15 10.01 2.98 10.77
N HIS A 16 10.20 3.84 9.76
CA HIS A 16 9.18 4.78 9.31
C HIS A 16 7.96 4.02 8.78
N ILE A 17 6.76 4.48 9.13
CA ILE A 17 5.49 3.88 8.70
C ILE A 17 4.70 4.91 7.90
N GLU A 18 4.23 4.51 6.73
CA GLU A 18 3.34 5.27 5.88
C GLU A 18 1.98 4.54 5.74
N ASP A 19 0.90 5.31 5.90
CA ASP A 19 -0.46 4.81 5.77
C ASP A 19 -0.97 5.05 4.35
N ILE A 20 -1.29 3.95 3.66
CA ILE A 20 -1.92 3.99 2.34
C ILE A 20 -3.44 3.92 2.50
N GLU A 21 -4.11 5.00 2.13
CA GLU A 21 -5.56 5.05 2.06
C GLU A 21 -6.07 4.35 0.77
N THR A 22 -6.54 3.11 0.91
CA THR A 22 -7.04 2.33 -0.24
C THR A 22 -8.38 2.83 -0.78
N ASN A 23 -9.11 3.65 0.01
CA ASN A 23 -10.50 4.06 -0.25
C ASN A 23 -11.49 2.89 -0.43
N LEU A 24 -11.09 1.65 -0.08
CA LEU A 24 -11.96 0.48 -0.12
C LEU A 24 -12.85 0.44 1.12
N VAL A 25 -14.12 0.83 0.95
CA VAL A 25 -15.12 0.87 2.01
C VAL A 25 -15.79 -0.49 2.16
N ASP A 26 -15.85 -1.01 3.39
CA ASP A 26 -16.43 -2.33 3.74
C ASP A 26 -15.81 -3.53 3.02
N VAL A 27 -14.58 -3.42 2.53
CA VAL A 27 -13.83 -4.51 1.90
C VAL A 27 -12.88 -5.13 2.93
N GLY A 28 -12.88 -6.46 3.04
CA GLY A 28 -11.81 -7.15 3.76
C GLY A 28 -10.57 -7.25 2.87
N ILE A 29 -9.38 -7.12 3.46
CA ILE A 29 -8.10 -7.27 2.75
C ILE A 29 -7.37 -8.46 3.37
N TRP A 30 -6.87 -9.36 2.53
CA TRP A 30 -6.08 -10.53 2.95
C TRP A 30 -5.05 -10.93 1.89
N HIS A 31 -4.10 -11.77 2.28
CA HIS A 31 -3.09 -12.36 1.38
C HIS A 31 -2.30 -11.30 0.58
N LEU A 32 -1.66 -10.38 1.30
CA LEU A 32 -0.80 -9.37 0.70
C LEU A 32 0.56 -9.97 0.33
N ASP A 33 1.09 -9.60 -0.83
CA ASP A 33 2.45 -9.97 -1.26
C ASP A 33 3.11 -8.83 -2.04
N TRP A 34 4.43 -8.73 -1.93
CA TRP A 34 5.23 -7.68 -2.54
C TRP A 34 5.81 -8.11 -3.87
N SER A 35 5.98 -7.18 -4.80
CA SER A 35 6.88 -7.40 -5.93
C SER A 35 8.32 -7.56 -5.42
N PRO A 36 9.18 -8.33 -6.12
CA PRO A 36 10.57 -8.52 -5.71
C PRO A 36 11.41 -7.23 -5.63
N ASP A 37 11.02 -6.20 -6.37
CA ASP A 37 11.65 -4.87 -6.34
C ASP A 37 11.09 -3.94 -5.25
N GLY A 38 10.00 -4.33 -4.57
CA GLY A 38 9.37 -3.55 -3.50
C GLY A 38 8.57 -2.32 -3.98
N GLU A 39 8.46 -2.09 -5.29
CA GLU A 39 7.75 -0.93 -5.84
C GLU A 39 6.22 -1.15 -5.91
N GLN A 40 5.78 -2.40 -5.75
CA GLN A 40 4.41 -2.84 -5.97
C GLN A 40 4.00 -3.87 -4.92
N PHE A 41 2.70 -3.98 -4.68
CA PHE A 41 2.15 -5.12 -3.97
C PHE A 41 0.77 -5.51 -4.51
N VAL A 42 0.40 -6.76 -4.29
CA VAL A 42 -0.92 -7.31 -4.58
C VAL A 42 -1.61 -7.73 -3.30
N PHE A 43 -2.93 -7.70 -3.28
CA PHE A 43 -3.73 -8.29 -2.21
C PHE A 43 -5.03 -8.86 -2.77
N ALA A 44 -5.58 -9.85 -2.08
CA ALA A 44 -6.96 -10.26 -2.29
C ALA A 44 -7.88 -9.40 -1.42
N GLY A 45 -9.01 -8.99 -1.98
CA GLY A 45 -9.99 -8.23 -1.23
C GLY A 45 -11.41 -8.44 -1.75
N GLY A 46 -12.36 -8.44 -0.83
CA GLY A 46 -13.75 -8.73 -1.18
C GLY A 46 -14.74 -8.38 -0.08
N LYS A 47 -16.01 -8.36 -0.46
CA LYS A 47 -17.16 -8.19 0.43
C LYS A 47 -18.25 -9.18 0.04
N GLY A 48 -18.73 -9.95 1.03
CA GLY A 48 -19.85 -10.87 0.82
C GLY A 48 -19.56 -12.03 -0.15
N GLY A 49 -18.32 -12.50 -0.22
CA GLY A 49 -17.91 -13.62 -1.08
C GLY A 49 -17.59 -13.25 -2.53
N ASN A 50 -17.61 -11.95 -2.86
CA ASN A 50 -17.10 -11.45 -4.14
C ASN A 50 -15.64 -11.01 -3.93
N ASP A 51 -14.73 -11.94 -4.19
CA ASP A 51 -13.30 -11.75 -3.98
C ASP A 51 -12.64 -11.35 -5.29
N GLU A 52 -11.83 -10.30 -5.24
CA GLU A 52 -11.05 -9.77 -6.35
C GLU A 52 -9.58 -9.67 -5.95
N PHE A 53 -8.71 -9.63 -6.96
CA PHE A 53 -7.31 -9.29 -6.76
C PHE A 53 -7.09 -7.83 -7.12
N TRP A 54 -6.45 -7.11 -6.20
CA TRP A 54 -6.11 -5.71 -6.35
C TRP A 54 -4.60 -5.58 -6.44
N PHE A 55 -4.17 -4.63 -7.27
CA PHE A 55 -2.77 -4.31 -7.50
C PHE A 55 -2.55 -2.84 -7.14
N LEU A 56 -1.49 -2.57 -6.37
CA LEU A 56 -1.12 -1.22 -5.99
C LEU A 56 0.33 -0.89 -6.38
N GLU A 57 0.49 0.30 -6.94
CA GLU A 57 1.75 0.92 -7.35
C GLU A 57 1.71 2.42 -7.02
N ASN A 58 2.85 3.11 -7.14
CA ASN A 58 2.97 4.56 -6.92
C ASN A 58 2.57 5.02 -5.50
N PHE A 59 2.65 4.14 -4.51
CA PHE A 59 2.39 4.48 -3.10
C PHE A 59 3.64 4.98 -2.36
N LEU A 60 4.83 4.74 -2.91
CA LEU A 60 6.06 5.27 -2.36
C LEU A 60 6.13 6.78 -2.66
N PRO A 61 6.63 7.61 -1.72
CA PRO A 61 6.89 9.00 -2.01
C PRO A 61 7.84 9.07 -3.20
N LYS A 62 7.58 10.02 -4.11
CA LYS A 62 8.56 10.32 -5.15
C LYS A 62 9.86 10.63 -4.45
N GLU A 63 10.93 9.90 -4.77
CA GLU A 63 12.25 10.28 -4.28
C GLU A 63 12.41 11.77 -4.58
N GLU A 64 12.52 12.59 -3.52
CA GLU A 64 13.04 13.93 -3.67
C GLU A 64 14.47 13.68 -4.16
N THR A 65 14.67 13.74 -5.46
CA THR A 65 16.01 13.83 -6.03
C THR A 65 16.55 15.12 -5.47
N ASP A 66 17.26 14.98 -4.37
CA ASP A 66 17.97 16.00 -3.65
C ASP A 66 19.15 16.38 -4.56
N HIS A 67 18.84 17.00 -5.69
CA HIS A 67 19.71 17.90 -6.41
C HIS A 67 19.91 19.10 -5.49
N LYS A 68 20.62 18.87 -4.39
CA LYS A 68 21.48 19.86 -3.78
C LYS A 68 22.45 20.27 -4.89
N GLN A 69 22.04 21.26 -5.67
CA GLN A 69 22.97 22.13 -6.39
C GLN A 69 23.95 22.63 -5.34
N LYS A 70 25.18 22.15 -5.45
CA LYS A 70 26.36 22.78 -4.87
C LYS A 70 27.40 22.92 -5.95
#